data_AF-A0A1I0RUR0-F1
#
_entry.id   AF-A0A1I0RUR0-F1
#
_cell.length_a   1.000
_cell.length_b   1.000
_cell.length_c   1.000
_cell.angle_alpha   90.00
_cell.angle_beta   90.00
_cell.angle_gamma   90.00
#
_symmetry.space_group_name_H-M   'P 1'
#
loop_
_entity.id
_entity.type
_entity.pdbx_description
1 polymer ?
#
loop_
_entity_poly.entity_id
_entity_poly.type
_entity_poly.pdbx_seq_one_letter_code
_entity_poly.pdbx_strand_id
1 'polypeptide(L)' 'MSQNESDLPAAAQRALAEAEERRKKAKEMQLPPELGGRDGPEPVRYGDWEKKGIAIDF' A
#
# COMPACT_ATOMS: atom_id res chain seq x y z
N MET A 1 3.94 1.90 13.69
CA MET A 1 5.38 1.70 14.01
C MET A 1 6.17 1.95 12.75
N SER A 2 6.70 3.16 12.55
CA SER A 2 7.64 3.40 11.44
C SER A 2 8.99 2.87 11.89
N GLN A 3 9.52 1.84 11.23
CA GLN A 3 10.88 1.39 11.53
C GLN A 3 11.85 2.49 11.07
N ASN A 4 12.79 2.87 11.93
CA ASN A 4 13.85 3.80 11.55
C ASN A 4 14.75 3.11 10.51
N GLU A 5 14.94 3.77 9.36
CA GLU A 5 15.68 3.26 8.20
C GLU A 5 17.14 2.85 8.54
N SER A 6 17.67 3.41 9.65
CA SER A 6 18.99 3.13 10.20
C SER A 6 19.13 1.74 10.86
N ASP A 7 18.04 1.11 11.27
CA ASP A 7 18.06 -0.22 11.92
C ASP A 7 17.93 -1.38 10.91
N LEU A 8 17.78 -1.05 9.62
CA LEU A 8 17.60 -2.04 8.55
C LEU A 8 18.94 -2.60 8.07
N PRO A 9 19.02 -3.90 7.76
CA PRO A 9 20.21 -4.48 7.15
C PRO A 9 20.48 -3.83 5.78
N ALA A 10 21.74 -3.74 5.37
CA ALA A 10 22.15 -3.08 4.13
C ALA A 10 21.47 -3.65 2.86
N ALA A 11 20.97 -4.88 2.91
CA ALA A 11 20.16 -5.46 1.84
C ALA A 11 18.75 -4.81 1.76
N ALA A 12 18.11 -4.57 2.90
CA ALA A 12 16.80 -3.93 2.97
C ALA A 12 16.86 -2.45 2.54
N GLN A 13 17.89 -1.72 2.94
CA GLN A 13 18.09 -0.34 2.50
C GLN A 13 18.25 -0.24 0.97
N ARG A 14 19.02 -1.14 0.36
CA ARG A 14 19.17 -1.22 -1.10
C ARG A 14 17.85 -1.55 -1.81
N ALA A 15 17.09 -2.50 -1.27
CA ALA A 15 15.79 -2.86 -1.83
C ALA A 15 14.79 -1.69 -1.78
N LEU A 16 14.77 -0.91 -0.69
CA LEU A 16 13.94 0.28 -0.58
C LEU A 16 14.37 1.36 -1.57
N ALA A 17 15.67 1.64 -1.68
CA ALA A 17 16.20 2.61 -2.64
C ALA A 17 15.84 2.24 -4.09
N GLU A 18 15.97 0.97 -4.47
CA GLU A 18 15.59 0.50 -5.81
C GLU A 18 14.07 0.61 -6.04
N ALA A 19 13.25 0.26 -5.04
CA ALA A 19 11.80 0.41 -5.12
C ALA A 19 11.37 1.88 -5.25
N GLU A 20 12.06 2.81 -4.58
CA GLU A 20 11.85 4.24 -4.75
C GLU A 20 12.25 4.73 -6.14
N GLU A 21 13.41 4.31 -6.65
CA GLU A 21 13.82 4.65 -8.02
C GLU A 21 12.80 4.17 -9.05
N ARG A 22 12.26 2.96 -8.88
CA ARG A 22 11.19 2.45 -9.73
C ARG A 22 9.92 3.27 -9.61
N ARG A 23 9.51 3.67 -8.41
CA ARG A 23 8.35 4.56 -8.19
C ARG A 23 8.53 5.93 -8.82
N LYS A 24 9.72 6.52 -8.72
CA LYS A 24 10.06 7.82 -9.36
C LYS A 24 10.08 7.74 -10.89
N LYS A 25 10.48 6.60 -11.45
CA LYS A 25 10.50 6.36 -12.90
C LYS A 25 9.14 5.92 -13.45
N ALA A 26 8.28 5.36 -12.61
CA ALA A 26 6.93 4.98 -13.00
C ALA A 26 6.12 6.24 -13.32
N LYS A 27 5.47 6.24 -14.47
CA LYS A 27 4.49 7.28 -14.80
C LYS A 27 3.29 7.12 -13.88
N GLU A 28 2.78 8.23 -13.35
CA GLU A 28 1.49 8.24 -12.66
C GLU A 28 0.42 7.74 -13.64
N MET A 29 -0.15 6.57 -13.36
CA MET A 29 -1.36 6.14 -14.03
C MET A 29 -2.50 6.99 -13.49
N GLN A 30 -3.02 7.88 -14.32
CA GLN A 30 -4.26 8.62 -14.05
C GLN A 30 -5.43 7.64 -14.22
N LEU A 31 -5.63 6.75 -13.24
CA LEU A 31 -6.84 5.97 -13.15
C LEU A 31 -7.97 6.88 -12.65
N PRO A 32 -9.19 6.78 -13.20
CA PRO A 32 -10.34 7.47 -12.63
C PRO A 32 -10.49 7.04 -11.16
N PRO A 33 -10.87 7.97 -10.27
CA PRO A 33 -11.11 7.61 -8.88
C PRO A 33 -12.21 6.55 -8.82
N GLU A 34 -12.01 5.51 -8.00
CA GLU A 34 -13.10 4.59 -7.70
C GLU A 34 -14.17 5.33 -6.91
N LEU A 35 -15.39 5.39 -7.45
CA LEU A 35 -16.55 6.02 -6.83
C LEU A 35 -17.38 4.97 -6.13
N GLY A 36 -17.71 5.19 -4.85
CA GLY A 36 -18.51 4.26 -4.05
C GLY A 36 -17.73 3.08 -3.47
N GLY A 37 -16.44 2.95 -3.79
CA GLY A 37 -15.53 2.00 -3.14
C GLY A 37 -15.09 2.48 -1.75
N ARG A 38 -14.68 1.54 -0.89
CA ARG A 38 -14.06 1.88 0.39
C ARG A 38 -12.63 2.37 0.12
N ASP A 39 -12.19 3.41 0.84
CA ASP A 39 -10.80 3.85 0.76
C ASP A 39 -9.84 2.70 1.07
N GLY A 40 -8.78 2.59 0.27
CA GLY A 40 -7.74 1.58 0.44
C GLY A 40 -7.92 0.34 -0.45
N PRO A 41 -7.03 -0.63 -0.31
CA PRO A 41 -7.01 -1.80 -1.18
C PRO A 41 -8.25 -2.68 -0.98
N GLU A 42 -8.72 -3.32 -2.06
CA GLU A 42 -9.93 -4.14 -2.06
C GLU A 42 -9.96 -5.15 -0.90
N PRO A 43 -11.01 -5.16 -0.06
CA PRO A 43 -11.10 -6.05 1.09
C PRO A 43 -11.08 -7.53 0.68
N VAL A 44 -11.57 -7.87 -0.52
CA VAL A 44 -11.49 -9.21 -1.12
C VAL A 44 -10.05 -9.70 -1.24
N ARG A 45 -9.11 -8.83 -1.61
CA ARG A 45 -7.70 -9.20 -1.80
C ARG A 45 -6.92 -9.32 -0.50
N TYR A 46 -7.35 -8.63 0.56
CA TYR A 46 -6.58 -8.49 1.80
C TYR A 46 -7.31 -9.03 3.05
N GLY A 47 -8.50 -9.62 2.89
CA GLY A 47 -9.25 -10.25 3.97
C GLY A 47 -9.85 -9.25 4.98
N ASP A 48 -9.82 -7.95 4.70
CA ASP A 48 -10.30 -6.90 5.60
C ASP A 48 -11.77 -6.58 5.35
N TRP A 49 -12.63 -7.54 5.68
CA TRP A 49 -14.09 -7.40 5.58
C TRP A 49 -14.71 -6.67 6.78
N GLU A 50 -13.89 -6.17 7.71
CA GLU A 50 -14.36 -5.54 8.92
C GLU A 50 -14.26 -4.01 8.84
N LYS A 51 -15.31 -3.33 9.27
CA LYS A 51 -15.28 -1.88 9.52
C LYS A 51 -15.89 -1.62 10.89
N LYS A 52 -15.08 -1.11 11.82
CA LYS A 52 -15.49 -0.88 13.22
C LYS A 52 -16.01 -2.15 13.93
N GLY A 53 -15.42 -3.32 13.62
CA GLY A 53 -15.80 -4.60 14.22
C GLY A 53 -17.11 -5.20 13.70
N ILE A 54 -17.65 -4.68 12.60
CA ILE A 54 -18.80 -5.24 11.90
C ILE A 54 -18.27 -5.84 10.60
N ALA A 55 -18.57 -7.12 10.36
CA ALA A 55 -18.37 -7.75 9.06
C ALA A 55 -19.33 -7.10 8.06
N ILE A 56 -18.79 -6.47 7.03
CA ILE A 56 -19.55 -5.77 6.00
C ILE A 56 -19.29 -6.48 4.68
N ASP A 57 -20.35 -7.05 4.13
CA ASP A 57 -20.42 -7.46 2.74
C ASP A 57 -21.11 -6.33 1.96
N PHE A 58 -20.64 -6.05 0.74
CA PHE A 58 -20.94 -4.90 -0.12
C PHE A 58 -22.37 -4.32 -0.03
#